data_AF-A0A0Q9Q8Q3-F1
#
_entry.id   AF-A0A0Q9Q8Q3-F1
#
_cell.length_a   1.000
_cell.length_b   1.000
_cell.length_c   1.000
_cell.angle_alpha   90.00
_cell.angle_beta   90.00
_cell.angle_gamma   90.00
#
_symmetry.space_group_name_H-M   'P 1'
#
loop_
_entity.id
_entity.type
_entity.pdbx_description
1 polymer ?
#
loop_
_entity_poly.entity_id
_entity_poly.type
_entity_poly.pdbx_seq_one_letter_code
_entity_poly.pdbx_strand_id
1 'polypeptide(L)'
;MNELFIRNHHYNFIKKQIGYLQRTYQTVSDRKVVEAVRDSTEFKIMELFPDSEEGIPKELFRNIPALQTAEDFEQFLQSLESYMTNFPQVTEKQIRKLFHKNKKLPIPDLAIDYRYLSYLGWNSIATGKFFIVYDLNGQIVGMEGKITPANKKGFCFICNKQEEIALFTAVSKSRLTHSSPDYYKAVGNYLCMNSQECNKNITDVTALEKFIHEVLK
;
A
#
# COMPACT_ATOMS: atom_id res chain seq x y z
N MET A 1 -13.30 15.53 16.80
CA MET A 1 -12.84 15.02 15.50
C MET A 1 -11.50 14.36 15.77
N ASN A 2 -11.34 13.08 15.49
CA ASN A 2 -10.06 12.40 15.74
C ASN A 2 -9.02 12.93 14.75
N GLU A 3 -7.77 13.07 15.19
CA GLU A 3 -6.64 13.32 14.30
C GLU A 3 -6.45 12.09 13.40
N LEU A 4 -6.38 12.30 12.08
CA LEU A 4 -6.24 11.22 11.09
C LEU A 4 -4.78 11.07 10.71
N PHE A 5 -4.13 9.99 11.13
CA PHE A 5 -2.70 9.75 10.91
C PHE A 5 -2.39 8.32 10.40
N ILE A 6 -3.37 7.41 10.40
CA ILE A 6 -3.18 6.03 9.97
C ILE A 6 -3.45 5.93 8.46
N ARG A 7 -2.42 5.71 7.65
CA ARG A 7 -2.59 5.40 6.22
C ARG A 7 -2.91 3.92 6.04
N ASN A 8 -3.46 3.54 4.88
CA ASN A 8 -3.79 2.13 4.56
C ASN A 8 -2.65 1.14 4.86
N HIS A 9 -1.42 1.46 4.46
CA HIS A 9 -0.27 0.57 4.71
C HIS A 9 0.10 0.47 6.20
N HIS A 10 -0.05 1.54 6.98
CA HIS A 10 0.08 1.50 8.44
C HIS A 10 -1.00 0.58 9.04
N TYR A 11 -2.26 0.76 8.63
CA TYR A 11 -3.38 -0.07 9.10
C TYR A 11 -3.16 -1.56 8.79
N ASN A 12 -2.75 -1.89 7.57
CA ASN A 12 -2.44 -3.26 7.18
C ASN A 12 -1.26 -3.85 7.94
N PHE A 13 -0.22 -3.04 8.22
CA PHE A 13 0.89 -3.47 9.06
C PHE A 13 0.41 -3.78 10.48
N ILE A 14 -0.36 -2.89 11.10
CA ILE A 14 -0.94 -3.09 12.44
C ILE A 14 -1.80 -4.35 12.45
N LYS A 15 -2.72 -4.51 11.50
CA LYS A 15 -3.56 -5.71 11.32
C LYS A 15 -2.72 -6.99 11.24
N LYS A 16 -1.59 -6.96 10.55
CA LYS A 16 -0.67 -8.09 10.46
C LYS A 16 0.00 -8.42 11.80
N GLN A 17 0.46 -7.41 12.56
CA GLN A 17 1.07 -7.63 13.88
C GLN A 17 0.03 -8.14 14.89
N ILE A 18 -1.15 -7.53 14.92
CA ILE A 18 -2.26 -7.96 15.78
C ILE A 18 -2.69 -9.40 15.48
N GLY A 19 -2.83 -9.75 14.19
CA GLY A 19 -3.14 -11.12 13.79
C GLY A 19 -2.02 -12.12 14.12
N TYR A 20 -0.78 -11.68 14.25
CA TYR A 20 0.32 -12.53 14.73
C TYR A 20 0.25 -12.72 16.25
N LEU A 21 0.00 -11.64 17.00
CA LEU A 21 -0.21 -11.67 18.44
C LEU A 21 -1.39 -12.58 18.82
N GLN A 22 -2.54 -12.41 18.19
CA GLN A 22 -3.73 -13.25 18.41
C GLN A 22 -3.43 -14.74 18.19
N ARG A 23 -2.76 -15.09 17.09
CA ARG A 23 -2.36 -16.49 16.83
C ARG A 23 -1.40 -17.02 17.88
N THR A 24 -0.50 -16.18 18.39
CA THR A 24 0.43 -16.55 19.46
C THR A 24 -0.33 -16.89 20.74
N TYR A 25 -1.29 -16.06 21.15
CA TYR A 25 -2.17 -16.37 22.30
C TYR A 25 -2.93 -17.70 22.14
N GLN A 26 -3.34 -18.03 20.93
CA GLN A 26 -4.10 -19.25 20.65
C GLN A 26 -3.25 -20.53 20.60
N THR A 27 -1.96 -20.41 20.29
CA THR A 27 -1.11 -21.57 19.95
C THR A 27 0.09 -21.77 20.88
N VAL A 28 0.44 -20.79 21.69
CA VAL A 28 1.62 -20.82 22.56
C VAL A 28 1.20 -20.79 24.03
N SER A 29 1.67 -21.77 24.81
CA SER A 29 1.37 -21.90 26.23
C SER A 29 2.36 -21.17 27.15
N ASP A 30 3.59 -20.89 26.68
CA ASP A 30 4.60 -20.19 27.47
C ASP A 30 4.28 -18.70 27.57
N ARG A 31 4.00 -18.24 28.78
CA ARG A 31 3.65 -16.84 29.06
C ARG A 31 4.76 -15.85 28.70
N LYS A 32 6.02 -16.20 28.93
CA LYS A 32 7.16 -15.31 28.60
C LYS A 32 7.30 -15.11 27.09
N VAL A 33 6.99 -16.15 26.31
CA VAL A 33 6.99 -16.05 24.84
C VAL A 33 5.84 -15.14 24.38
N VAL A 34 4.64 -15.30 24.96
CA VAL A 34 3.50 -14.42 24.64
C VAL A 34 3.79 -12.97 25.00
N GLU A 35 4.38 -12.71 26.18
CA GLU A 35 4.82 -11.39 26.62
C GLU A 35 5.85 -10.79 25.66
N ALA A 36 6.89 -11.53 25.29
CA ALA A 36 7.89 -11.05 24.34
C ALA A 36 7.30 -10.72 22.95
N VAL A 37 6.34 -11.50 22.47
CA VAL A 37 5.65 -11.23 21.19
C VAL A 37 4.76 -9.99 21.31
N ARG A 38 4.09 -9.80 22.44
CA ARG A 38 3.29 -8.61 22.72
C ARG A 38 4.16 -7.34 22.75
N ASP A 39 5.25 -7.35 23.51
CA ASP A 39 6.17 -6.21 23.60
C ASP A 39 6.77 -5.89 22.23
N SER A 40 7.15 -6.92 21.46
CA SER A 40 7.63 -6.75 20.08
C SER A 40 6.56 -6.18 19.15
N THR A 41 5.29 -6.55 19.34
CA THR A 41 4.16 -6.06 18.54
C THR A 41 3.92 -4.58 18.82
N GLU A 42 3.87 -4.19 20.09
CA GLU A 42 3.74 -2.79 20.49
C GLU A 42 4.88 -1.94 19.95
N PHE A 43 6.13 -2.39 20.15
CA PHE A 43 7.32 -1.71 19.64
C PHE A 43 7.26 -1.44 18.13
N LYS A 44 6.98 -2.48 17.33
CA LYS A 44 6.88 -2.36 15.86
C LYS A 44 5.75 -1.44 15.40
N ILE A 45 4.64 -1.39 16.14
CA ILE A 45 3.53 -0.50 15.81
C ILE A 45 3.92 0.96 16.14
N MET A 46 4.60 1.19 17.26
CA MET A 46 5.09 2.52 17.64
C MET A 46 6.15 3.05 16.67
N GLU A 47 7.01 2.20 16.10
CA GLU A 47 8.00 2.58 15.08
C GLU A 47 7.37 3.15 13.80
N LEU A 48 6.09 2.88 13.52
CA LEU A 48 5.39 3.51 12.39
C LEU A 48 5.15 5.02 12.59
N PHE A 49 5.23 5.49 13.84
CA PHE A 49 4.87 6.84 14.24
C PHE A 49 5.99 7.46 15.09
N PRO A 50 7.18 7.70 14.53
CA PRO A 50 8.35 8.15 15.29
C PRO A 50 8.14 9.52 15.97
N ASP A 51 7.33 10.40 15.38
CA ASP A 51 7.02 11.73 15.94
C ASP A 51 5.94 11.70 17.04
N SER A 52 5.52 10.50 17.51
CA SER A 52 4.35 10.32 18.39
C SER A 52 4.66 10.06 19.87
N GLU A 53 5.90 10.31 20.32
CA GLU A 53 6.34 10.04 21.70
C GLU A 53 5.44 10.68 22.79
N GLU A 54 4.69 11.74 22.44
CA GLU A 54 3.68 12.40 23.27
C GLU A 54 2.37 12.72 22.50
N GLY A 55 1.74 11.73 21.86
CA GLY A 55 0.53 11.95 21.06
C GLY A 55 -0.56 10.87 21.13
N ILE A 56 -1.65 11.11 20.39
CA ILE A 56 -2.79 10.18 20.21
C ILE A 56 -2.36 8.74 19.86
N PRO A 57 -1.33 8.50 19.01
CA PRO A 57 -0.88 7.14 18.72
C PRO A 57 -0.46 6.36 19.97
N LYS A 58 0.28 6.99 20.89
CA LYS A 58 0.73 6.36 22.13
C LYS A 58 -0.44 5.93 23.01
N GLU A 59 -1.43 6.80 23.22
CA GLU A 59 -2.62 6.45 24.00
C GLU A 59 -3.44 5.34 23.34
N LEU A 60 -3.55 5.36 22.02
CA LEU A 60 -4.30 4.36 21.25
C LEU A 60 -3.70 2.96 21.35
N PHE A 61 -2.36 2.87 21.35
CA PHE A 61 -1.64 1.60 21.36
C PHE A 61 -1.27 1.07 22.75
N ARG A 62 -1.37 1.90 23.80
CA ARG A 62 -1.20 1.49 25.22
C ARG A 62 -2.12 0.35 25.66
N ASN A 63 -3.25 0.14 24.98
CA ASN A 63 -4.21 -0.90 25.32
C ASN A 63 -3.90 -2.26 24.70
N ILE A 64 -2.89 -2.36 23.81
CA ILE A 64 -2.48 -3.64 23.20
C ILE A 64 -2.20 -4.73 24.25
N PRO A 65 -1.53 -4.44 25.39
CA PRO A 65 -1.33 -5.44 26.45
C PRO A 65 -2.59 -5.99 27.09
N ALA A 66 -3.72 -5.28 27.02
CA ALA A 66 -4.99 -5.73 27.57
C ALA A 66 -5.76 -6.69 26.64
N LEU A 67 -5.34 -6.84 25.38
CA LEU A 67 -6.02 -7.70 24.40
C LEU A 67 -5.75 -9.18 24.70
N GLN A 68 -6.81 -9.98 24.86
CA GLN A 68 -6.71 -11.41 25.18
C GLN A 68 -7.62 -12.28 24.30
N THR A 69 -8.83 -11.80 24.01
CA THR A 69 -9.85 -12.55 23.28
C THR A 69 -9.87 -12.18 21.81
N ALA A 70 -10.42 -13.06 20.97
CA ALA A 70 -10.61 -12.76 19.55
C ALA A 70 -11.45 -11.49 19.32
N GLU A 71 -12.43 -11.26 20.20
CA GLU A 71 -13.28 -10.07 20.16
C GLU A 71 -12.50 -8.79 20.52
N ASP A 72 -11.61 -8.84 21.52
CA ASP A 72 -10.75 -7.69 21.86
C ASP A 72 -9.91 -7.26 20.66
N PHE A 73 -9.29 -8.22 19.96
CA PHE A 73 -8.46 -7.94 18.79
C PHE A 73 -9.26 -7.34 17.63
N GLU A 74 -10.48 -7.84 17.39
CA GLU A 74 -11.35 -7.33 16.35
C GLU A 74 -11.83 -5.91 16.67
N GLN A 75 -12.32 -5.67 17.89
CA GLN A 75 -12.76 -4.35 18.34
C GLN A 75 -11.62 -3.33 18.30
N PHE A 76 -10.41 -3.74 18.69
CA PHE A 76 -9.23 -2.91 18.57
C PHE A 76 -8.98 -2.49 17.12
N LEU A 77 -8.97 -3.42 16.16
CA LEU A 77 -8.75 -3.11 14.75
C LEU A 77 -9.87 -2.24 14.14
N GLN A 78 -11.12 -2.45 14.54
CA GLN A 78 -12.24 -1.61 14.12
C GLN A 78 -12.10 -0.18 14.67
N SER A 79 -11.64 -0.02 15.92
CA SER A 79 -11.44 1.32 16.51
C SER A 79 -10.45 2.19 15.71
N LEU A 80 -9.46 1.56 15.07
CA LEU A 80 -8.45 2.24 14.26
C LEU A 80 -9.01 2.86 12.98
N GLU A 81 -10.15 2.36 12.47
CA GLU A 81 -10.77 2.90 11.24
C GLU A 81 -11.13 4.38 11.36
N SER A 82 -11.44 4.84 12.59
CA SER A 82 -11.76 6.25 12.87
C SER A 82 -10.55 7.19 12.82
N TYR A 83 -9.34 6.65 12.80
CA TYR A 83 -8.07 7.38 12.70
C TYR A 83 -7.43 7.25 11.31
N MET A 84 -8.11 6.58 10.37
CA MET A 84 -7.59 6.36 9.03
C MET A 84 -7.66 7.61 8.16
N THR A 85 -6.54 7.96 7.54
CA THR A 85 -6.45 8.99 6.51
C THR A 85 -6.83 8.39 5.16
N ASN A 86 -7.81 8.99 4.49
CA ASN A 86 -8.19 8.60 3.13
C ASN A 86 -7.04 8.85 2.15
N PHE A 87 -6.84 7.94 1.20
CA PHE A 87 -6.12 8.29 -0.03
C PHE A 87 -6.83 9.48 -0.72
N PRO A 88 -6.10 10.44 -1.30
CA PRO A 88 -6.74 11.59 -1.94
C PRO A 88 -7.71 11.14 -3.04
N GLN A 89 -8.94 11.63 -2.96
CA GLN A 89 -9.92 11.36 -4.00
C GLN A 89 -9.48 12.03 -5.31
N VAL A 90 -9.57 11.26 -6.39
CA VAL A 90 -9.24 11.75 -7.74
C VAL A 90 -10.48 11.77 -8.60
N THR A 91 -10.67 12.85 -9.33
CA THR A 91 -11.76 13.00 -10.29
C THR A 91 -11.36 12.43 -11.65
N GLU A 92 -12.35 12.08 -12.46
CA GLU A 92 -12.14 11.70 -13.86
C GLU A 92 -11.32 12.76 -14.62
N LYS A 93 -11.60 14.06 -14.40
CA LYS A 93 -10.86 15.16 -15.03
C LYS A 93 -9.37 15.13 -14.67
N GLN A 94 -9.04 14.87 -13.40
CA GLN A 94 -7.65 14.74 -12.96
C GLN A 94 -6.99 13.51 -13.59
N ILE A 95 -7.66 12.35 -13.62
CA ILE A 95 -7.16 11.13 -14.26
C ILE A 95 -6.86 11.38 -15.75
N ARG A 96 -7.78 12.00 -16.49
CA ARG A 96 -7.57 12.35 -17.91
C ARG A 96 -6.39 13.30 -18.10
N LYS A 97 -6.16 14.23 -17.18
CA LYS A 97 -5.00 15.14 -17.21
C LYS A 97 -3.69 14.37 -17.00
N LEU A 98 -3.64 13.45 -16.03
CA LEU A 98 -2.47 12.61 -15.75
C LEU A 98 -2.06 11.79 -16.98
N PHE A 99 -3.05 11.24 -17.70
CA PHE A 99 -2.84 10.34 -18.83
C PHE A 99 -3.29 10.93 -20.18
N HIS A 100 -3.05 12.24 -20.39
CA HIS A 100 -3.53 13.01 -21.56
C HIS A 100 -3.15 12.44 -22.93
N LYS A 101 -2.12 11.58 -23.02
CA LYS A 101 -1.70 10.91 -24.26
C LYS A 101 -2.61 9.75 -24.67
N ASN A 102 -3.53 9.29 -23.80
CA ASN A 102 -4.42 8.16 -24.05
C ASN A 102 -5.82 8.65 -24.40
N LYS A 103 -6.11 8.75 -25.71
CA LYS A 103 -7.41 9.21 -26.21
C LYS A 103 -8.59 8.32 -25.78
N LYS A 104 -8.36 7.02 -25.61
CA LYS A 104 -9.35 6.03 -25.15
C LYS A 104 -9.00 5.48 -23.76
N LEU A 105 -8.64 6.36 -22.83
CA LEU A 105 -8.33 5.99 -21.45
C LEU A 105 -9.59 5.43 -20.75
N PRO A 106 -9.59 4.16 -20.30
CA PRO A 106 -10.64 3.68 -19.42
C PRO A 106 -10.52 4.35 -18.05
N ILE A 107 -11.65 4.78 -17.51
CA ILE A 107 -11.74 5.38 -16.18
C ILE A 107 -12.21 4.26 -15.23
N PRO A 108 -11.50 4.00 -14.12
CA PRO A 108 -11.93 2.99 -13.14
C PRO A 108 -13.17 3.48 -12.41
N ASP A 109 -13.86 2.57 -11.72
CA ASP A 109 -14.87 2.97 -10.75
C ASP A 109 -14.19 3.77 -9.61
N LEU A 110 -14.75 4.94 -9.32
CA LEU A 110 -14.25 5.85 -8.29
C LEU A 110 -15.11 5.81 -7.02
N ALA A 111 -16.23 5.07 -7.01
CA ALA A 111 -17.09 4.85 -5.86
C ALA A 111 -16.54 3.75 -4.94
N ILE A 112 -15.30 3.92 -4.49
CA ILE A 112 -14.56 2.96 -3.66
C ILE A 112 -14.19 3.60 -2.31
N ASP A 113 -13.89 2.77 -1.31
CA ASP A 113 -13.43 3.25 -0.01
C ASP A 113 -11.95 3.62 -0.06
N TYR A 114 -11.66 4.91 -0.02
CA TYR A 114 -10.31 5.47 -0.11
C TYR A 114 -9.48 5.25 1.16
N ARG A 115 -10.09 4.85 2.29
CA ARG A 115 -9.35 4.47 3.51
C ARG A 115 -8.42 3.29 3.24
N TYR A 116 -8.87 2.37 2.39
CA TYR A 116 -8.17 1.11 2.11
C TYR A 116 -7.29 1.16 0.85
N LEU A 117 -6.85 2.35 0.45
CA LEU A 117 -5.97 2.54 -0.70
C LEU A 117 -4.62 3.12 -0.27
N SER A 118 -3.55 2.53 -0.77
CA SER A 118 -2.22 3.14 -0.86
C SER A 118 -1.95 3.65 -2.28
N TYR A 119 -2.57 3.06 -3.29
CA TYR A 119 -2.54 3.55 -4.67
C TYR A 119 -3.82 3.17 -5.40
N LEU A 120 -4.20 3.94 -6.41
CA LEU A 120 -5.27 3.57 -7.34
C LEU A 120 -4.64 2.92 -8.58
N GLY A 121 -5.05 1.69 -8.91
CA GLY A 121 -4.52 1.00 -10.09
C GLY A 121 -5.57 0.21 -10.85
N TRP A 122 -5.49 0.21 -12.19
CA TRP A 122 -6.43 -0.51 -13.05
C TRP A 122 -5.83 -0.91 -14.39
N ASN A 123 -6.41 -1.97 -14.98
CA ASN A 123 -6.01 -2.52 -16.27
C ASN A 123 -6.84 -1.91 -17.41
N SER A 124 -6.23 -1.79 -18.59
CA SER A 124 -6.92 -1.58 -19.86
C SER A 124 -6.71 -2.79 -20.75
N ILE A 125 -7.72 -3.64 -20.85
CA ILE A 125 -7.69 -4.84 -21.71
C ILE A 125 -7.43 -4.44 -23.17
N ALA A 126 -8.08 -3.37 -23.63
CA ALA A 126 -7.96 -2.90 -25.01
C ALA A 126 -6.55 -2.45 -25.41
N THR A 127 -5.73 -2.00 -24.45
CA THR A 127 -4.37 -1.48 -24.73
C THR A 127 -3.26 -2.32 -24.12
N GLY A 128 -3.58 -3.36 -23.34
CA GLY A 128 -2.60 -4.14 -22.59
C GLY A 128 -1.79 -3.28 -21.61
N LYS A 129 -2.37 -2.18 -21.12
CA LYS A 129 -1.73 -1.24 -20.19
C LYS A 129 -2.28 -1.39 -18.78
N PHE A 130 -1.43 -1.10 -17.81
CA PHE A 130 -1.82 -0.86 -16.43
C PHE A 130 -1.50 0.58 -16.07
N PHE A 131 -2.42 1.19 -15.31
CA PHE A 131 -2.31 2.57 -14.85
C PHE A 131 -2.21 2.56 -13.33
N ILE A 132 -1.33 3.41 -12.80
CA ILE A 132 -1.15 3.65 -11.36
C ILE A 132 -1.27 5.15 -11.13
N VAL A 133 -2.10 5.52 -10.16
CA VAL A 133 -2.17 6.86 -9.58
C VAL A 133 -1.75 6.77 -8.12
N TYR A 134 -0.83 7.65 -7.72
CA TYR A 134 -0.24 7.66 -6.39
C TYR A 134 -0.11 9.09 -5.88
N ASP A 135 -0.22 9.26 -4.57
CA ASP A 135 0.07 10.53 -3.90
C ASP A 135 1.53 10.52 -3.40
N LEU A 136 2.41 11.21 -4.13
CA LEU A 136 3.82 11.32 -3.80
C LEU A 136 4.06 12.66 -3.10
N ASN A 137 4.16 12.64 -1.77
CA ASN A 137 4.40 13.84 -0.94
C ASN A 137 3.38 14.97 -1.17
N GLY A 138 2.08 14.63 -1.27
CA GLY A 138 0.99 15.57 -1.53
C GLY A 138 0.78 15.90 -3.01
N GLN A 139 1.61 15.35 -3.90
CA GLN A 139 1.47 15.51 -5.34
C GLN A 139 0.92 14.24 -5.99
N ILE A 140 -0.26 14.35 -6.59
CA ILE A 140 -0.84 13.26 -7.39
C ILE A 140 -0.03 13.06 -8.68
N VAL A 141 0.56 11.88 -8.80
CA VAL A 141 1.33 11.44 -9.97
C VAL A 141 0.66 10.24 -10.64
N GLY A 142 0.87 10.13 -11.96
CA GLY A 142 0.34 9.07 -12.78
C GLY A 142 1.45 8.34 -13.53
N MET A 143 1.41 7.01 -13.50
CA MET A 143 2.33 6.13 -14.20
C MET A 143 1.53 5.11 -15.02
N GLU A 144 2.00 4.84 -16.23
CA GLU A 144 1.43 3.81 -17.10
C GLU A 144 2.53 2.92 -17.67
N GLY A 145 2.18 1.69 -17.98
CA GLY A 145 3.11 0.73 -18.55
C GLY A 145 2.39 -0.46 -19.16
N LYS A 146 3.12 -1.25 -19.94
CA LYS A 146 2.63 -2.52 -20.46
C LYS A 146 2.46 -3.49 -19.31
N ILE A 147 1.39 -4.27 -19.31
CA ILE A 147 1.17 -5.36 -18.37
C ILE A 147 1.04 -6.69 -19.11
N THR A 148 1.79 -7.70 -18.68
CA THR A 148 1.81 -9.03 -19.30
C THR A 148 1.56 -10.08 -18.21
N PRO A 149 0.41 -10.79 -18.23
CA PRO A 149 0.13 -11.84 -17.25
C PRO A 149 1.25 -12.89 -17.21
N ALA A 150 1.70 -13.25 -16.01
CA ALA A 150 2.69 -14.30 -15.84
C ALA A 150 2.06 -15.71 -15.82
N ASN A 151 0.73 -15.78 -15.72
CA ASN A 151 -0.06 -17.01 -15.62
C ASN A 151 0.42 -17.96 -14.49
N LYS A 152 0.91 -17.37 -13.40
CA LYS A 152 1.40 -18.08 -12.21
C LYS A 152 1.28 -17.20 -10.98
N LYS A 153 1.35 -17.85 -9.81
CA LYS A 153 1.57 -17.14 -8.55
C LYS A 153 3.05 -16.81 -8.36
N GLY A 154 3.33 -15.68 -7.74
CA GLY A 154 4.68 -15.27 -7.37
C GLY A 154 4.65 -14.05 -6.46
N PHE A 155 5.82 -13.55 -6.06
CA PHE A 155 5.90 -12.40 -5.18
C PHE A 155 5.68 -11.10 -5.96
N CYS A 156 4.71 -10.31 -5.50
CA CYS A 156 4.50 -8.95 -5.96
C CYS A 156 5.54 -8.01 -5.34
N PHE A 157 6.21 -7.18 -6.14
CA PHE A 157 7.23 -6.25 -5.65
C PHE A 157 6.64 -5.13 -4.78
N ILE A 158 5.34 -4.84 -4.90
CA ILE A 158 4.66 -3.76 -4.18
C ILE A 158 4.26 -4.23 -2.78
N CYS A 159 3.47 -5.31 -2.68
CA CYS A 159 2.96 -5.79 -1.38
C CYS A 159 3.81 -6.89 -0.74
N ASN A 160 4.80 -7.43 -1.47
CA ASN A 160 5.65 -8.54 -1.04
C ASN A 160 4.86 -9.80 -0.60
N LYS A 161 3.70 -10.04 -1.23
CA LYS A 161 2.89 -11.25 -1.04
C LYS A 161 2.87 -12.12 -2.28
N GLN A 162 2.66 -13.41 -2.04
CA GLN A 162 2.45 -14.37 -3.11
C GLN A 162 1.03 -14.24 -3.64
N GLU A 163 0.90 -13.70 -4.84
CA GLU A 163 -0.37 -13.46 -5.52
C GLU A 163 -0.29 -13.88 -6.98
N GLU A 164 -1.42 -13.87 -7.68
CA GLU A 164 -1.40 -13.90 -9.14
C GLU A 164 -0.75 -12.63 -9.67
N ILE A 165 0.31 -12.79 -10.47
CA ILE A 165 1.19 -11.68 -10.86
C ILE A 165 1.24 -11.49 -12.38
N ALA A 166 1.55 -10.26 -12.75
CA ALA A 166 1.87 -9.86 -14.10
C ALA A 166 3.17 -9.04 -14.12
N LEU A 167 3.93 -9.17 -15.20
CA LEU A 167 5.06 -8.29 -15.45
C LEU A 167 4.52 -6.93 -15.89
N PHE A 168 4.76 -5.92 -15.05
CA PHE A 168 4.53 -4.53 -15.41
C PHE A 168 5.83 -3.92 -15.92
N THR A 169 5.76 -3.15 -17.00
CA THR A 169 6.93 -2.49 -17.60
C THR A 169 6.55 -1.07 -18.02
N ALA A 170 7.18 -0.09 -17.38
CA ALA A 170 6.99 1.33 -17.67
C ALA A 170 8.23 1.91 -18.37
N VAL A 171 7.99 2.78 -19.35
CA VAL A 171 9.07 3.52 -20.00
C VAL A 171 9.44 4.69 -19.10
N SER A 172 10.68 4.73 -18.64
CA SER A 172 11.16 5.80 -17.79
C SER A 172 11.25 7.11 -18.57
N LYS A 173 10.82 8.18 -17.92
CA LYS A 173 10.95 9.56 -18.41
C LYS A 173 12.30 10.16 -18.03
N SER A 174 13.08 9.48 -17.18
CA SER A 174 14.40 9.94 -16.79
C SER A 174 15.40 9.74 -17.91
N ARG A 175 16.13 10.81 -18.24
CA ARG A 175 17.20 10.81 -19.23
C ARG A 175 18.51 11.06 -18.52
N LEU A 176 19.52 10.25 -18.84
CA LEU A 176 20.89 10.56 -18.42
C LEU A 176 21.33 11.85 -19.15
N THR A 177 22.09 12.69 -18.48
CA THR A 177 22.75 13.83 -19.12
C THR A 177 23.63 13.29 -20.25
N HIS A 178 23.53 13.88 -21.46
CA HIS A 178 24.20 13.44 -22.70
C HIS A 178 23.64 12.17 -23.39
N SER A 179 22.41 11.75 -23.07
CA SER A 179 21.74 10.67 -23.80
C SER A 179 21.40 11.05 -25.25
N SER A 180 21.44 10.09 -26.17
CA SER A 180 20.94 10.29 -27.54
C SER A 180 19.43 10.59 -27.54
N PRO A 181 18.89 11.24 -28.59
CA PRO A 181 17.45 11.47 -28.74
C PRO A 181 16.62 10.18 -28.67
N ASP A 182 17.21 9.04 -29.06
CA ASP A 182 16.60 7.71 -29.08
C ASP A 182 16.79 6.92 -27.79
N TYR A 183 17.39 7.52 -26.74
CA TYR A 183 17.61 6.83 -25.48
C TYR A 183 16.28 6.35 -24.87
N TYR A 184 16.23 5.04 -24.64
CA TYR A 184 15.08 4.33 -24.13
C TYR A 184 15.48 3.55 -22.89
N LYS A 185 14.85 3.84 -21.75
CA LYS A 185 14.95 3.06 -20.52
C LYS A 185 13.56 2.54 -20.17
N ALA A 186 13.44 1.24 -19.97
CA ALA A 186 12.24 0.61 -19.41
C ALA A 186 12.57 -0.02 -18.06
N VAL A 187 11.69 0.18 -17.09
CA VAL A 187 11.78 -0.39 -15.75
C VAL A 187 10.60 -1.33 -15.58
N GLY A 188 10.85 -2.56 -15.15
CA GLY A 188 9.80 -3.55 -15.00
C GLY A 188 9.99 -4.47 -13.80
N ASN A 189 8.88 -4.85 -13.19
CA ASN A 189 8.82 -5.75 -12.05
C ASN A 189 7.47 -6.51 -12.05
N TYR A 190 7.42 -7.62 -11.31
CA TYR A 190 6.18 -8.38 -11.15
C TYR A 190 5.29 -7.78 -10.06
N LEU A 191 4.06 -7.40 -10.41
CA LEU A 191 3.06 -6.90 -9.46
C LEU A 191 1.77 -7.74 -9.50
N CYS A 192 0.93 -7.60 -8.48
CA CYS A 192 -0.36 -8.28 -8.42
C CYS A 192 -1.25 -7.90 -9.61
N MET A 193 -1.92 -8.88 -10.22
CA MET A 193 -2.91 -8.62 -11.26
C MET A 193 -4.14 -7.87 -10.73
N ASN A 194 -4.49 -8.10 -9.46
CA ASN A 194 -5.57 -7.42 -8.76
C ASN A 194 -5.00 -6.31 -7.84
N SER A 195 -5.27 -5.05 -8.19
CA SER A 195 -4.83 -3.89 -7.42
C SER A 195 -5.54 -3.74 -6.07
N GLN A 196 -6.80 -4.18 -5.95
CA GLN A 196 -7.52 -4.17 -4.68
C GLN A 196 -6.88 -5.16 -3.70
N GLU A 197 -6.55 -6.36 -4.17
CA GLU A 197 -5.86 -7.35 -3.33
C GLU A 197 -4.44 -6.92 -2.99
N CYS A 198 -3.75 -6.23 -3.91
CA CYS A 198 -2.47 -5.60 -3.59
C CYS A 198 -2.64 -4.57 -2.47
N ASN A 199 -3.62 -3.66 -2.55
CA ASN A 199 -3.86 -2.63 -1.55
C ASN A 199 -4.20 -3.18 -0.16
N LYS A 200 -4.91 -4.31 -0.07
CA LYS A 200 -5.16 -5.01 1.21
C LYS A 200 -3.88 -5.61 1.83
N ASN A 201 -2.88 -5.90 1.00
CA ASN A 201 -1.66 -6.59 1.39
C ASN A 201 -0.45 -5.67 1.62
N ILE A 202 -0.47 -4.43 1.10
CA ILE A 202 0.63 -3.47 1.27
C ILE A 202 0.79 -3.13 2.74
N THR A 203 1.99 -3.31 3.27
CA THR A 203 2.38 -2.87 4.62
C THR A 203 3.52 -1.85 4.61
N ASP A 204 4.10 -1.59 3.45
CA ASP A 204 5.22 -0.66 3.24
C ASP A 204 5.14 -0.14 1.79
N VAL A 205 5.26 1.18 1.58
CA VAL A 205 5.19 1.82 0.27
C VAL A 205 6.56 2.10 -0.35
N THR A 206 7.67 1.86 0.36
CA THR A 206 9.04 2.18 -0.05
C THR A 206 9.39 1.60 -1.42
N ALA A 207 9.03 0.34 -1.67
CA ALA A 207 9.30 -0.31 -2.95
C ALA A 207 8.52 0.32 -4.11
N LEU A 208 7.25 0.70 -3.88
CA LEU A 208 6.42 1.39 -4.86
C LEU A 208 6.96 2.79 -5.13
N GLU A 209 7.29 3.55 -4.09
CA GLU A 209 7.83 4.90 -4.23
C GLU A 209 9.18 4.92 -4.94
N LYS A 210 10.07 3.98 -4.62
CA LYS A 210 11.34 3.80 -5.33
C LYS A 210 11.12 3.53 -6.82
N PHE A 211 10.17 2.66 -7.14
CA PHE A 211 9.82 2.36 -8.53
C PHE A 211 9.23 3.57 -9.25
N ILE A 212 8.33 4.33 -8.60
CA ILE A 212 7.76 5.57 -9.15
C ILE A 212 8.88 6.59 -9.42
N HIS A 213 9.81 6.75 -8.48
CA HIS A 213 10.97 7.62 -8.65
C HIS A 213 11.80 7.21 -9.87
N GLU A 214 12.11 5.92 -10.04
CA GLU A 214 12.92 5.44 -11.17
C GLU A 214 12.25 5.63 -12.54
N VAL A 215 10.90 5.59 -12.58
CA VAL A 215 10.13 5.76 -13.81
C VAL A 215 9.88 7.24 -14.13
N LEU A 216 9.65 8.09 -13.12
CA LEU A 216 9.25 9.48 -13.35
C LEU A 216 10.40 10.50 -13.23
N LYS A 217 11.45 10.21 -12.48
CA LYS A 217 12.59 11.12 -12.21
C LYS A 217 13.88 10.52 -12.71
#